data_AF-A0A519KND5-F1
#
_entry.id   AF-A0A519KND5-F1
#
_cell.length_a   1.000
_cell.length_b   1.000
_cell.length_c   1.000
_cell.angle_alpha   90.00
_cell.angle_beta   90.00
_cell.angle_gamma   90.00
#
_symmetry.space_group_name_H-M   'P 1'
#
loop_
_entity.id
_entity.type
_entity.pdbx_description
1 polymer ?
#
loop_
_entity_poly.entity_id
_entity_poly.type
_entity_poly.pdbx_seq_one_letter_code
_entity_poly.pdbx_strand_id
1 'polypeptide(L)' 'MTDTAFKSDFLKTLQTRGYIHQITHPAELDAAAATGVVSGYIGFDATAPSLHVGSLIQ' A
#
# COMPACT_ATOMS: atom_id res chain seq x y z
N MET A 1 -2.51 -19.45 -2.89
CA MET A 1 -1.13 -19.19 -3.33
C MET A 1 -0.36 -18.72 -2.11
N THR A 2 0.86 -19.21 -1.94
CA THR A 2 1.70 -19.19 -0.73
C THR A 2 1.72 -17.85 0.01
N ASP A 3 1.11 -17.84 1.19
CA ASP A 3 1.04 -16.71 2.12
C ASP A 3 2.42 -16.52 2.77
N THR A 4 3.32 -15.87 2.04
CA THR A 4 4.63 -15.53 2.62
C THR A 4 4.39 -14.34 3.53
N ALA A 5 4.40 -14.58 4.85
CA ALA A 5 4.14 -13.53 5.82
C ALA A 5 5.17 -12.40 5.65
N PHE A 6 4.69 -11.19 5.35
CA PHE A 6 5.51 -9.98 5.35
C PHE A 6 6.21 -9.80 6.70
N LYS A 7 7.41 -9.22 6.70
CA LYS A 7 8.17 -8.94 7.93
C LYS A 7 7.74 -7.62 8.54
N SER A 8 7.47 -6.60 7.71
CA SER A 8 7.05 -5.27 8.13
C SER A 8 5.63 -5.28 8.68
N ASP A 9 5.40 -4.57 9.78
CA ASP A 9 4.06 -4.43 10.35
C ASP A 9 3.13 -3.60 9.43
N PHE A 10 3.72 -2.73 8.60
CA PHE A 10 3.02 -1.99 7.57
C PHE A 10 2.34 -2.92 6.55
N LEU A 11 3.11 -3.80 5.88
CA LEU A 11 2.53 -4.69 4.86
C LEU A 11 1.63 -5.77 5.46
N LYS A 12 1.94 -6.28 6.67
CA LYS A 12 1.01 -7.16 7.41
C LYS A 12 -0.34 -6.48 7.65
N THR A 13 -0.33 -5.21 8.07
CA THR A 13 -1.57 -4.46 8.32
C THR A 13 -2.36 -4.24 7.05
N LEU A 14 -1.70 -3.86 5.94
CA LEU A 14 -2.40 -3.69 4.66
C LEU A 14 -2.96 -5.01 4.13
N GLN A 15 -2.22 -6.11 4.28
CA GLN A 15 -2.66 -7.44 3.86
C GLN A 15 -3.89 -7.90 4.65
N THR A 16 -3.83 -7.81 5.98
CA THR A 16 -4.93 -8.23 6.87
C THR A 16 -6.20 -7.38 6.69
N ARG A 17 -6.06 -6.11 6.29
CA ARG A 17 -7.18 -5.22 5.95
C ARG A 17 -7.67 -5.36 4.51
N GLY A 18 -7.02 -6.17 3.68
CA GLY A 18 -7.41 -6.38 2.28
C GLY A 18 -7.10 -5.19 1.36
N TYR A 19 -6.13 -4.34 1.70
CA TYR A 19 -5.75 -3.16 0.90
C TYR A 19 -4.67 -3.44 -0.16
N ILE A 20 -4.15 -4.66 -0.22
CA ILE A 20 -3.15 -5.04 -1.23
C ILE A 20 -3.86 -5.70 -2.41
N HIS A 21 -3.92 -4.99 -3.54
CA HIS A 21 -4.31 -5.59 -4.82
C HIS A 21 -3.08 -6.14 -5.57
N GLN A 22 -2.04 -5.32 -5.72
CA GLN A 22 -0.76 -5.66 -6.35
C GLN A 22 0.37 -4.88 -5.67
N ILE A 23 1.59 -5.42 -5.73
CA ILE A 23 2.78 -4.75 -5.18
C ILE A 23 3.93 -4.88 -6.17
N THR A 24 4.59 -3.76 -6.46
CA THR A 24 5.86 -3.73 -7.19
C THR A 24 7.03 -4.00 -6.22
N HIS A 25 7.93 -4.92 -6.56
CA HIS A 25 9.09 -5.30 -5.73
C HIS A 25 8.73 -5.62 -4.25
N PRO A 26 7.84 -6.60 -3.98
CA PRO A 26 7.30 -6.83 -2.63
C PRO A 26 8.36 -7.13 -1.57
N ALA A 27 9.42 -7.86 -1.91
CA ALA A 27 10.50 -8.18 -0.96
C ALA A 27 11.32 -6.94 -0.56
N GLU A 28 11.58 -6.04 -1.52
CA GLU A 28 12.35 -4.82 -1.29
C GLU A 28 11.54 -3.80 -0.51
N LEU A 29 10.24 -3.65 -0.86
CA LEU A 29 9.33 -2.79 -0.11
C LEU A 29 9.16 -3.25 1.33
N ASP A 30 9.00 -4.56 1.56
CA ASP A 30 8.89 -5.13 2.89
C ASP A 30 10.16 -4.91 3.72
N ALA A 31 11.34 -5.09 3.11
CA ALA A 31 12.61 -4.83 3.76
C ALA A 31 12.80 -3.34 4.11
N ALA A 32 12.45 -2.43 3.20
CA ALA A 32 12.51 -0.99 3.44
C ALA A 32 11.57 -0.57 4.57
N ALA A 33 10.31 -1.02 4.53
CA ALA A 33 9.30 -0.75 5.55
C ALA A 33 9.60 -1.39 6.91
N ALA A 34 10.39 -2.48 6.95
CA ALA A 34 10.87 -3.09 8.18
C ALA A 34 12.10 -2.37 8.77
N THR A 35 12.86 -1.64 7.95
CA THR A 35 14.11 -0.98 8.37
C THR A 35 13.86 0.42 8.93
N GLY A 36 12.86 1.14 8.41
CA GLY A 36 12.58 2.51 8.85
C GLY A 36 11.36 3.12 8.17
N VAL A 37 11.22 4.44 8.32
CA VAL A 37 10.09 5.18 7.75
C VAL A 37 10.24 5.31 6.24
N VAL A 38 9.20 4.92 5.51
CA VAL A 38 9.09 5.09 4.05
C VAL A 38 8.02 6.14 3.77
N SER A 39 8.38 7.19 3.03
CA SER A 39 7.43 8.21 2.60
C SER A 39 6.61 7.71 1.40
N GLY A 40 5.28 7.73 1.53
CA GLY A 40 4.34 7.39 0.45
C GLY A 40 3.53 8.60 -0.01
N TYR A 41 2.97 8.53 -1.21
CA TYR A 41 2.04 9.53 -1.75
C TYR A 41 0.95 8.84 -2.59
N ILE A 42 -0.19 9.52 -2.77
CA ILE A 42 -1.23 9.16 -3.74
C ILE A 42 -1.46 10.35 -4.66
N GLY A 43 -1.66 10.09 -5.95
CA GLY A 43 -1.90 11.11 -6.97
C GLY A 43 -3.37 11.22 -7.33
N PHE A 44 -3.85 12.45 -7.56
CA PHE A 44 -5.18 12.71 -8.10
C PHE A 44 -5.06 13.64 -9.30
N ASP A 45 -5.64 13.24 -10.43
CA ASP A 45 -5.85 14.15 -11.55
C ASP A 45 -7.18 14.90 -11.35
N ALA A 46 -7.13 16.23 -11.44
CA ALA A 46 -8.28 17.13 -11.21
C ALA A 46 -9.27 17.14 -12.38
N THR A 47 -9.82 15.97 -12.71
CA THR A 47 -10.76 15.74 -13.82
C THR A 47 -12.21 16.05 -13.46
N ALA A 48 -12.52 16.33 -12.19
CA ALA A 48 -13.83 16.72 -11.71
C ALA A 48 -13.73 17.81 -10.62
N PRO A 49 -14.80 18.60 -10.36
CA PRO A 49 -14.79 19.66 -9.34
C PRO A 49 -14.70 19.19 -7.89
N SER A 50 -14.85 17.89 -7.64
CA SER A 50 -14.79 17.28 -6.31
C SER A 50 -14.30 15.85 -6.41
N LEU A 51 -13.66 15.37 -5.33
CA LEU A 51 -13.45 13.94 -5.11
C LEU A 51 -14.78 13.26 -4.76
N HIS A 52 -14.81 11.94 -4.94
CA HIS A 52 -15.93 11.10 -4.50
C HIS A 52 -15.41 9.90 -3.69
N VAL A 53 -16.30 9.05 -3.19
CA VAL A 53 -15.93 7.91 -2.31
C VAL A 53 -14.90 6.96 -2.93
N GLY A 54 -14.85 6.86 -4.26
CA GLY A 54 -13.87 6.04 -4.97
C GLY A 54 -12.44 6.57 -4.86
N SER A 55 -12.27 7.84 -4.48
CA SER A 55 -10.96 8.45 -4.23
C SER A 55 -10.36 8.07 -2.86
N LEU A 56 -11.17 7.52 -1.94
CA LEU A 56 -10.76 7.26 -0.55
C LEU A 56 -9.85 6.03 -0.40
N ILE A 57 -9.89 5.11 -1.36
CA ILE A 57 -9.06 3.89 -1.39
C ILE A 57 -8.30 3.88 -2.71
N GLN A 58 -7.00 3.59 -2.66
CA GLN A 58 -6.10 3.47 -3.80
C GLN A 58 -5.35 2.15 -3.71
#